data_AF-A0A9E5R8H7-F1
#
_entry.id   AF-A0A9E5R8H7-F1
#
_cell.length_a   1.000
_cell.length_b   1.000
_cell.length_c   1.000
_cell.angle_alpha   90.00
_cell.angle_beta   90.00
_cell.angle_gamma   90.00
#
_symmetry.space_group_name_H-M   'P 1'
#
loop_
_entity.id
_entity.type
_entity.pdbx_description
1 polymer ?
#
loop_
_entity_poly.entity_id
_entity_poly.type
_entity_poly.pdbx_seq_one_letter_code
_entity_poly.pdbx_strand_id
1 'polypeptide(L)'
;MVGDSLEISQQRILRIYTVDPTRFRSEMNIMVQLRAAPDGTPRCVVEADGRTLASAGVNWKSPGFAEIYVYTEPEARQRGWGRSVVACLTEALLKAGIRPVYLVENGHEASRELIEKLGYYDSGSRHVYADAVYRGLETPA
;
A
#
# COMPACT_ATOMS: atom_id res chain seq x y z
N MET A 1 -29.23 29.82 -2.73
CA MET A 1 -28.21 28.79 -2.98
C MET A 1 -28.94 27.65 -3.65
N VAL A 2 -28.71 27.44 -4.95
CA VAL A 2 -29.25 26.26 -5.64
C VAL A 2 -28.37 25.10 -5.19
N GLY A 3 -28.96 24.10 -4.55
CA GLY A 3 -28.24 22.89 -4.15
C GLY A 3 -27.96 22.08 -5.40
N ASP A 4 -26.73 22.11 -5.87
CA ASP A 4 -26.27 21.19 -6.91
C ASP A 4 -26.45 19.76 -6.38
N SER A 5 -27.26 18.95 -7.06
CA SER A 5 -27.49 17.56 -6.66
C SER A 5 -26.32 16.70 -7.17
N LEU A 6 -25.35 16.46 -6.30
CA LEU A 6 -24.23 15.55 -6.55
C LEU A 6 -24.50 14.25 -5.81
N GLU A 7 -24.64 13.15 -6.56
CA GLU A 7 -24.91 11.82 -6.01
C GLU A 7 -23.64 10.98 -6.04
N ILE A 8 -23.22 10.44 -4.89
CA ILE A 8 -22.11 9.49 -4.82
C ILE A 8 -22.63 8.11 -5.24
N SER A 9 -22.16 7.60 -6.37
CA SER A 9 -22.58 6.29 -6.91
C SER A 9 -21.82 5.13 -6.28
N GLN A 10 -20.54 5.33 -5.98
CA GLN A 10 -19.68 4.33 -5.36
C GLN A 10 -18.69 5.00 -4.42
N GLN A 11 -18.43 4.37 -3.27
CA GLN A 11 -17.47 4.86 -2.29
C GLN A 11 -16.65 3.71 -1.70
N ARG A 12 -15.33 3.90 -1.61
CA ARG A 12 -14.40 3.01 -0.91
C ARG A 12 -13.58 3.83 0.07
N ILE A 13 -13.58 3.43 1.34
CA ILE A 13 -12.78 4.06 2.38
C ILE A 13 -11.68 3.09 2.79
N LEU A 14 -10.43 3.50 2.56
CA LEU A 14 -9.24 2.75 2.94
C LEU A 14 -8.61 3.39 4.18
N ARG A 15 -8.04 2.55 5.03
CA ARG A 15 -7.26 2.97 6.20
C ARG A 15 -5.81 3.18 5.79
N ILE A 16 -5.23 4.29 6.25
CA ILE A 16 -3.82 4.60 6.01
C ILE A 16 -3.00 4.08 7.18
N TYR A 17 -2.13 3.11 6.90
CA TYR A 17 -1.15 2.60 7.84
C TYR A 17 0.21 3.25 7.58
N THR A 18 0.92 3.59 8.65
CA THR A 18 2.28 4.13 8.62
C THR A 18 3.18 3.33 9.54
N VAL A 19 4.49 3.39 9.32
CA VAL A 19 5.49 2.72 10.17
C VAL A 19 6.22 3.73 11.04
N ASP A 20 6.49 3.36 12.30
CA ASP A 20 7.42 4.07 13.17
C ASP A 20 8.85 3.59 12.86
N PRO A 21 9.73 4.43 12.28
CA PRO A 21 11.08 4.02 11.92
C PRO A 21 11.91 3.54 13.11
N THR A 22 11.59 3.98 14.34
CA THR A 22 12.31 3.59 15.55
C THR A 22 11.94 2.18 16.03
N ARG A 23 10.78 1.68 15.62
CA ARG A 23 10.26 0.35 15.96
C ARG A 23 10.40 -0.66 14.83
N PHE A 24 10.61 -0.18 13.61
CA PHE A 24 10.83 -1.03 12.46
C PHE A 24 12.11 -1.85 12.62
N ARG A 25 11.97 -3.18 12.55
CA ARG A 25 13.10 -4.10 12.49
C ARG A 25 13.07 -4.80 11.14
N SER A 26 14.12 -4.59 10.36
CA SER A 26 14.27 -5.32 9.10
C SER A 26 14.51 -6.80 9.39
N GLU A 27 13.87 -7.65 8.62
CA GLU A 27 14.16 -9.07 8.60
C GLU A 27 14.92 -9.40 7.32
N MET A 28 16.15 -9.88 7.48
CA MET A 28 16.97 -10.28 6.35
C MET A 28 16.48 -11.63 5.82
N ASN A 29 15.89 -11.61 4.62
CA ASN A 29 15.59 -12.80 3.86
C ASN A 29 16.42 -12.80 2.59
N ILE A 30 17.36 -13.75 2.48
CA ILE A 30 18.32 -13.84 1.37
C ILE A 30 17.67 -14.08 0.00
N MET A 31 16.42 -14.57 -0.02
CA MET A 31 15.66 -14.76 -1.25
C MET A 31 15.12 -13.45 -1.81
N VAL A 32 15.04 -12.40 -0.99
CA VAL A 32 14.50 -11.10 -1.41
C VAL A 32 15.58 -10.32 -2.13
N GLN A 33 15.28 -9.90 -3.35
CA GLN A 33 16.14 -9.08 -4.16
C GLN A 33 15.56 -7.67 -4.25
N LEU A 34 16.34 -6.67 -3.86
CA LEU A 34 16.04 -5.27 -4.13
C LEU A 34 16.47 -4.93 -5.56
N ARG A 35 15.53 -4.41 -6.35
CA ARG A 35 15.71 -3.96 -7.74
C ARG A 35 15.20 -2.54 -7.89
N ALA A 36 15.59 -1.87 -8.96
CA ALA A 36 14.96 -0.64 -9.41
C ALA A 36 13.85 -0.97 -10.43
N ALA A 37 12.67 -0.38 -10.25
CA ALA A 37 11.65 -0.32 -11.29
C ALA A 37 12.09 0.63 -12.42
N PRO A 38 11.44 0.60 -13.61
CA PRO A 38 11.81 1.45 -14.74
C PRO A 38 11.79 2.96 -14.43
N ASP A 39 10.95 3.38 -13.48
CA ASP A 39 10.86 4.75 -12.99
C ASP A 39 11.90 5.11 -11.90
N GLY A 40 12.79 4.17 -11.59
CA GLY A 40 13.83 4.30 -10.56
C GLY A 40 13.34 4.05 -9.12
N THR A 41 12.07 3.72 -8.91
CA THR A 41 11.56 3.41 -7.57
C THR A 41 12.03 2.01 -7.10
N PRO A 42 12.24 1.80 -5.79
CA PRO A 42 12.64 0.50 -5.29
C PRO A 42 11.52 -0.54 -5.47
N ARG A 43 11.91 -1.75 -5.87
CA ARG A 43 11.03 -2.92 -5.99
C ARG A 43 11.73 -4.12 -5.36
N CYS A 44 11.10 -4.76 -4.38
CA CYS A 44 11.63 -5.97 -3.75
C CYS A 44 10.87 -7.19 -4.29
N VAL A 45 11.59 -8.24 -4.68
CA VAL A 45 11.00 -9.45 -5.27
C VAL A 45 11.58 -10.72 -4.66
N VAL A 46 10.75 -11.76 -4.59
CA VAL A 46 11.20 -13.15 -4.44
C VAL A 46 10.92 -13.86 -5.76
N GLU A 47 11.95 -14.44 -6.35
CA GLU A 47 11.87 -15.17 -7.61
C GLU A 47 12.35 -16.61 -7.40
N ALA A 48 11.68 -17.55 -8.07
CA ALA A 48 12.15 -18.92 -8.23
C ALA A 48 11.74 -19.43 -9.62
N ASP A 49 12.59 -20.25 -10.24
CA ASP A 49 12.34 -20.84 -11.56
C ASP A 49 11.93 -19.80 -12.63
N GLY A 50 12.54 -18.61 -12.60
CA GLY A 50 12.26 -17.51 -13.53
C GLY A 50 10.91 -16.81 -13.33
N ARG A 51 10.18 -17.13 -12.26
CA ARG A 51 8.87 -16.53 -11.93
C ARG A 51 8.96 -15.70 -10.66
N THR A 52 8.27 -14.54 -10.63
CA THR A 52 8.11 -13.74 -9.41
C THR A 52 7.01 -14.34 -8.55
N LEU A 53 7.37 -14.81 -7.35
CA LEU A 53 6.43 -15.44 -6.41
C LEU A 53 5.88 -14.45 -5.37
N ALA A 54 6.65 -13.40 -5.05
CA ALA A 54 6.20 -12.28 -4.24
C ALA A 54 6.88 -11.00 -4.71
N SER A 55 6.17 -9.88 -4.64
CA SER A 55 6.75 -8.56 -4.91
C SER A 55 6.14 -7.48 -4.06
N ALA A 56 6.94 -6.48 -3.72
CA ALA A 56 6.49 -5.21 -3.19
C ALA A 56 7.12 -4.08 -4.01
N GLY A 57 6.35 -3.02 -4.24
CA GLY A 57 6.82 -1.84 -4.96
C GLY A 57 6.06 -0.60 -4.54
N VAL A 58 6.34 0.50 -5.23
CA VAL A 58 5.74 1.81 -4.98
C VAL A 58 4.61 2.06 -5.98
N ASN A 59 3.44 2.46 -5.50
CA ASN A 59 2.32 2.92 -6.33
C ASN A 59 2.49 4.38 -6.74
N TRP A 60 2.82 5.25 -5.77
CA TRP A 60 3.18 6.64 -6.00
C TRP A 60 4.18 7.12 -4.95
N LYS A 61 4.92 8.18 -5.29
CA LYS A 61 5.93 8.79 -4.44
C LYS A 61 5.81 10.31 -4.43
N SER A 62 5.90 10.89 -3.24
CA SER A 62 6.11 12.32 -3.01
C SER A 62 7.51 12.55 -2.40
N PRO A 63 7.93 13.80 -2.15
CA PRO A 63 9.22 14.07 -1.51
C PRO A 63 9.39 13.44 -0.12
N GLY A 64 8.29 13.19 0.61
CA GLY A 64 8.34 12.68 1.98
C GLY A 64 7.62 11.36 2.23
N PHE A 65 6.80 10.90 1.27
CA PHE A 65 5.98 9.69 1.42
C PHE A 65 5.99 8.84 0.16
N ALA A 66 5.75 7.53 0.32
CA ALA A 66 5.48 6.63 -0.79
C ALA A 66 4.39 5.64 -0.41
N GLU A 67 3.37 5.51 -1.24
CA GLU A 67 2.42 4.41 -1.10
C GLU A 67 3.05 3.14 -1.64
N ILE A 68 2.99 2.07 -0.85
CA ILE A 68 3.54 0.77 -1.24
C ILE A 68 2.43 -0.26 -1.47
N TYR A 69 2.68 -1.21 -2.36
CA TYR A 69 1.85 -2.40 -2.55
C TYR A 69 2.62 -3.67 -2.24
N VAL A 70 1.89 -4.76 -2.02
CA VAL A 70 2.44 -6.11 -1.96
C VAL A 70 1.57 -7.06 -2.76
N TYR A 71 2.21 -7.97 -3.47
CA TYR A 71 1.57 -9.09 -4.14
C TYR A 71 2.31 -10.38 -3.81
N THR A 72 1.58 -11.46 -3.63
CA THR A 72 2.13 -12.80 -3.44
C THR A 72 1.26 -13.79 -4.21
N GLU A 73 1.91 -14.57 -5.07
CA GLU A 73 1.27 -15.63 -5.85
C GLU A 73 0.50 -16.58 -4.91
N PRO A 74 -0.71 -17.06 -5.27
CA PRO A 74 -1.50 -17.91 -4.41
C PRO A 74 -0.74 -19.14 -3.88
N GLU A 75 0.03 -19.80 -4.75
CA GLU A 75 0.86 -20.98 -4.44
C GLU A 75 2.06 -20.69 -3.51
N ALA A 76 2.40 -19.41 -3.36
CA ALA A 76 3.51 -18.91 -2.57
C ALA A 76 3.08 -18.28 -1.23
N ARG A 77 1.77 -18.24 -0.94
CA ARG A 77 1.23 -17.68 0.31
C ARG A 77 1.61 -18.53 1.52
N GLN A 78 1.48 -17.94 2.71
CA GLN A 78 1.80 -18.57 4.01
C GLN A 78 3.28 -18.98 4.20
N ARG A 79 4.17 -18.64 3.26
CA ARG A 79 5.63 -18.84 3.37
C ARG A 79 6.39 -17.65 3.96
N GLY A 80 5.68 -16.59 4.35
CA GLY A 80 6.28 -15.36 4.88
C GLY A 80 6.93 -14.43 3.84
N TRP A 81 6.87 -14.76 2.54
CA TRP A 81 7.52 -13.97 1.49
C TRP A 81 6.89 -12.60 1.28
N GLY A 82 5.55 -12.48 1.32
CA GLY A 82 4.88 -11.17 1.26
C GLY A 82 5.38 -10.20 2.35
N ARG A 83 5.55 -10.71 3.57
CA ARG A 83 6.13 -9.94 4.68
C ARG A 83 7.59 -9.57 4.42
N SER A 84 8.37 -10.49 3.86
CA SER A 84 9.80 -10.28 3.58
C SER A 84 10.03 -9.20 2.51
N VAL A 85 9.24 -9.19 1.42
CA VAL A 85 9.37 -8.17 0.37
C VAL A 85 8.93 -6.79 0.87
N VAL A 86 7.90 -6.71 1.72
CA VAL A 86 7.48 -5.44 2.33
C VAL A 86 8.53 -4.92 3.31
N ALA A 87 9.15 -5.79 4.10
CA ALA A 87 10.25 -5.40 5.00
C ALA A 87 11.43 -4.81 4.22
N CYS A 88 11.87 -5.49 3.16
CA CYS A 88 12.91 -5.00 2.25
C CYS A 88 12.57 -3.62 1.67
N LEU A 89 11.34 -3.44 1.17
CA LEU A 89 10.92 -2.18 0.56
C LEU A 89 10.83 -1.05 1.59
N THR A 90 10.28 -1.36 2.76
CA THR A 90 10.18 -0.43 3.89
C THR A 90 11.57 0.06 4.29
N GLU A 91 12.54 -0.85 4.43
CA GLU A 91 13.93 -0.50 4.74
C GLU A 91 14.55 0.40 3.66
N ALA A 92 14.37 0.06 2.39
CA ALA A 92 14.90 0.85 1.28
C ALA A 92 14.34 2.28 1.26
N LEU A 93 13.04 2.46 1.50
CA LEU A 93 12.40 3.76 1.55
C LEU A 93 12.84 4.57 2.77
N LEU A 94 12.88 3.95 3.96
CA LEU A 94 13.32 4.62 5.18
C LEU A 94 14.78 5.08 5.08
N LYS A 95 15.68 4.28 4.49
CA LYS A 95 17.07 4.68 4.21
C LYS A 95 17.16 5.87 3.25
N ALA A 96 16.21 6.01 2.34
CA ALA A 96 16.10 7.15 1.44
C ALA A 96 15.40 8.37 2.07
N GLY A 97 15.05 8.33 3.37
CA GLY A 97 14.33 9.40 4.06
C GLY A 97 12.85 9.52 3.67
N ILE A 98 12.29 8.49 3.02
CA ILE A 98 10.90 8.46 2.57
C ILE A 98 10.08 7.61 3.52
N ARG A 99 8.93 8.13 3.98
CA ARG A 99 8.01 7.40 4.85
C ARG A 99 7.03 6.55 4.05
N PRO A 100 7.06 5.21 4.16
CA PRO A 100 6.10 4.38 3.47
C PRO A 100 4.72 4.48 4.12
N VAL A 101 3.68 4.48 3.29
CA VAL A 101 2.28 4.33 3.70
C VAL A 101 1.68 3.12 3.00
N TYR A 102 0.82 2.40 3.72
CA TYR A 102 0.12 1.23 3.20
C TYR A 102 -1.38 1.45 3.33
N LEU A 103 -2.12 1.29 2.22
CA LEU A 103 -3.57 1.42 2.20
C LEU A 103 -4.23 0.05 2.38
N VAL A 104 -5.12 -0.06 3.37
CA VAL A 104 -5.91 -1.27 3.61
C VAL A 104 -7.39 -0.96 3.44
N GLU A 105 -8.05 -1.66 2.52
CA GLU A 105 -9.50 -1.61 2.39
C GLU A 105 -10.19 -2.38 3.53
N ASN A 106 -11.41 -1.99 3.89
CA ASN A 106 -12.19 -2.72 4.87
C ASN A 106 -12.45 -4.17 4.40
N GLY A 107 -12.27 -5.16 5.28
CA GLY A 107 -12.44 -6.59 4.95
C GLY A 107 -11.19 -7.27 4.36
N HIS A 108 -10.03 -6.61 4.39
CA HIS A 108 -8.74 -7.20 3.96
C HIS A 108 -7.84 -7.53 5.16
N GLU A 109 -8.30 -8.41 6.04
CA GLU A 109 -7.64 -8.76 7.32
C GLU A 109 -6.21 -9.30 7.11
N ALA A 110 -5.99 -10.10 6.07
CA ALA A 110 -4.67 -10.65 5.77
C ALA A 110 -3.62 -9.55 5.44
N SER A 111 -4.05 -8.48 4.74
CA SER A 111 -3.16 -7.34 4.45
C SER A 111 -2.85 -6.56 5.72
N ARG A 112 -3.87 -6.35 6.57
CA ARG A 112 -3.74 -5.71 7.88
C ARG A 112 -2.76 -6.45 8.79
N GLU A 113 -2.94 -7.76 8.95
CA GLU A 113 -2.08 -8.57 9.82
C GLU A 113 -0.63 -8.60 9.33
N LEU A 114 -0.41 -8.60 8.01
CA LEU A 114 0.92 -8.57 7.43
C LEU A 114 1.69 -7.31 7.83
N ILE A 115 1.07 -6.14 7.68
CA ILE A 115 1.72 -4.85 7.95
C ILE A 115 1.85 -4.57 9.45
N GLU A 116 0.89 -5.01 10.27
CA GLU A 116 0.97 -4.87 11.74
C GLU A 116 2.14 -5.68 12.31
N LYS A 117 2.41 -6.88 11.76
CA LYS A 117 3.59 -7.68 12.10
C LYS A 117 4.92 -7.02 11.72
N LEU A 118 4.90 -6.05 10.82
CA LEU A 118 6.07 -5.24 10.43
C LEU A 118 6.18 -3.93 11.21
N GLY A 119 5.29 -3.71 12.19
CA GLY A 119 5.29 -2.50 13.01
C GLY A 119 4.56 -1.31 12.38
N TYR A 120 3.79 -1.53 11.32
CA TYR A 120 2.86 -0.52 10.84
C TYR A 120 1.68 -0.40 11.82
N TYR A 121 1.17 0.82 11.97
CA TYR A 121 0.01 1.13 12.79
C TYR A 121 -1.00 1.98 12.02
N ASP A 122 -2.28 1.86 12.39
CA ASP A 122 -3.33 2.70 11.81
C ASP A 122 -3.07 4.16 12.23
N SER A 123 -2.87 5.03 11.24
CA SER A 123 -2.61 6.46 11.47
C SER A 123 -3.85 7.24 11.94
N GLY A 124 -5.04 6.63 11.89
CA GLY A 124 -6.33 7.30 12.03
C GLY A 124 -6.79 8.03 10.77
N SER A 125 -5.91 8.21 9.78
CA SER A 125 -6.25 8.84 8.51
C SER A 125 -6.90 7.85 7.53
N ARG A 126 -7.70 8.37 6.61
CA ARG A 126 -8.47 7.59 5.64
C ARG A 126 -8.28 8.13 4.23
N HIS A 127 -8.24 7.23 3.24
CA HIS A 127 -8.30 7.57 1.82
C HIS A 127 -9.70 7.22 1.32
N VAL A 128 -10.41 8.19 0.75
CA VAL A 128 -11.73 7.99 0.14
C VAL A 128 -11.58 8.00 -1.37
N TYR A 129 -11.94 6.90 -2.02
CA TYR A 129 -12.27 6.90 -3.45
C TYR A 129 -13.79 7.02 -3.56
N ALA A 130 -14.26 7.98 -4.35
CA ALA A 130 -15.68 8.15 -4.60
C ALA A 130 -15.91 8.54 -6.06
N ASP A 131 -16.86 7.87 -6.69
CA ASP A 131 -17.41 8.28 -7.97
C ASP A 131 -18.68 9.09 -7.71
N ALA A 132 -18.80 10.24 -8.38
CA ALA A 132 -19.95 11.11 -8.22
C ALA A 132 -20.57 11.48 -9.57
N VAL A 133 -21.91 11.52 -9.59
CA VAL A 133 -22.70 11.93 -10.73
C VAL A 133 -23.36 13.27 -10.41
N TYR A 134 -23.10 14.26 -11.24
CA TYR A 134 -23.84 15.52 -11.21
C TYR A 134 -25.21 15.32 -11.85
N ARG A 135 -26.29 15.50 -11.09
CA ARG A 135 -27.68 15.30 -11.52
C ARG A 135 -28.37 16.58 -12.02
N GLY A 136 -27.69 17.72 -11.96
CA GLY A 136 -28.22 19.01 -12.39
C GLY A 136 -28.83 19.82 -11.24
N LEU A 137 -29.32 21.01 -11.59
CA LEU A 137 -30.01 21.91 -10.68
C LEU A 137 -31.42 21.37 -10.44
N GLU A 138 -31.78 21.08 -9.18
CA GLU A 138 -33.19 20.88 -8.83
C GLU A 138 -33.94 22.16 -9.22
N THR A 139 -34.78 22.09 -10.25
CA THR A 139 -35.61 23.22 -10.64
C THR A 139 -36.82 23.21 -9.70
N PRO A 140 -36.99 24.20 -8.81
CA PRO A 140 -38.20 24.28 -8.00
C PRO A 140 -39.41 24.47 -8.92
N ALA A 141 -40.44 23.66 -8.71
CA ALA A 141 -41.72 23.74 -9.42
C ALA A 141 -42.52 24.99 -9.03
#